data_AF-A0A7X5DTK6-F1
#
_entry.id   AF-A0A7X5DTK6-F1
#
_cell.length_a   1.000
_cell.length_b   1.000
_cell.length_c   1.000
_cell.angle_alpha   90.00
_cell.angle_beta   90.00
_cell.angle_gamma   90.00
#
_symmetry.space_group_name_H-M   'P 1'
#
loop_
_entity.id
_entity.type
_entity.pdbx_description
1 polymer ?
#
loop_
_entity_poly.entity_id
_entity_poly.type
_entity_poly.pdbx_seq_one_letter_code
_entity_poly.pdbx_strand_id
1 'polypeptide(L)' 'MKGLVWEGDGWLLLYKRLSESRFQWPRSPEEVRLLTQQQFCWLMEGLTVTPKKSVRPVEPPEYMG' A
#
# COMPACT_ATOMS: atom_id res chain seq x y z
N MET A 1 9.12 -7.13 4.93
CA MET A 1 9.53 -5.72 4.89
C MET A 1 10.67 -5.54 5.86
N LYS A 2 11.73 -4.87 5.41
CA LYS A 2 12.84 -4.44 6.25
C LYS A 2 12.90 -2.90 6.22
N GLY A 3 13.04 -2.26 7.37
CA GLY A 3 13.22 -0.83 7.50
C GLY A 3 14.44 -0.57 8.39
N LEU A 4 15.19 0.49 8.08
CA LEU A 4 16.28 0.96 8.92
C LEU A 4 15.90 2.35 9.43
N VAL A 5 15.97 2.54 10.74
CA VAL A 5 15.73 3.82 11.42
C VAL A 5 17.01 4.21 12.14
N TRP A 6 17.44 5.47 12.01
CA TRP A 6 18.58 5.99 12.77
C TRP A 6 18.07 6.73 14.00
N GLU A 7 18.49 6.31 15.19
CA GLU A 7 18.10 6.94 16.47
C GLU A 7 19.26 7.69 17.14
N GLY A 8 20.16 8.27 16.34
CA GLY A 8 21.26 9.11 16.82
C GLY A 8 22.47 8.33 17.31
N ASP A 9 22.27 7.21 18.01
CA ASP A 9 23.30 6.32 18.55
C ASP A 9 23.47 5.02 17.74
N GLY A 10 22.51 4.71 16.87
CA GLY A 10 22.56 3.49 16.06
C GLY A 10 21.44 3.33 15.05
N TRP A 11 21.54 2.22 14.30
CA TRP A 11 20.54 1.79 13.35
C TRP A 11 19.63 0.74 13.99
N LEU A 12 18.33 1.01 14.00
CA LEU A 12 17.29 0.06 14.36
C LEU A 12 16.77 -0.63 13.09
N LEU A 13 16.88 -1.96 13.06
CA LEU A 13 16.37 -2.79 11.97
C LEU A 13 14.95 -3.26 12.29
N LEU A 14 13.97 -2.69 11.60
CA LEU A 14 12.57 -3.13 11.63
C LEU A 14 12.39 -4.30 10.66
N TYR A 15 11.93 -5.45 11.15
CA TYR A 15 11.59 -6.59 10.31
C TYR A 15 10.14 -7.02 10.51
N LYS A 16 9.33 -6.92 9.46
CA LYS A 16 7.92 -7.36 9.46
C LYS A 16 7.70 -8.37 8.34
N ARG A 17 7.11 -9.52 8.66
CA ARG A 17 6.77 -10.59 7.71
C ARG A 17 5.30 -10.98 7.86
N LEU A 18 4.63 -11.26 6.74
CA LEU A 18 3.33 -11.92 6.73
C LEU A 18 3.56 -13.44 6.71
N SER A 19 2.76 -14.20 7.43
CA SER A 19 2.89 -15.67 7.52
C SER A 19 2.61 -16.33 6.17
N GLU A 20 1.48 -15.98 5.56
CA GLU A 20 0.92 -16.64 4.37
C GLU A 20 1.20 -15.90 3.06
N SER A 21 1.79 -14.69 3.11
CA SER A 21 1.91 -13.85 1.92
C SER A 21 3.12 -12.92 1.98
N ARG A 22 3.24 -12.02 0.99
CA ARG A 22 4.28 -11.00 0.91
C ARG A 22 3.64 -9.65 0.70
N PHE A 23 4.18 -8.63 1.37
CA PHE A 23 3.80 -7.24 1.13
C PHE A 23 4.04 -6.86 -0.33
N GLN A 24 3.04 -6.27 -0.99
CA GLN A 24 3.17 -5.73 -2.34
C GLN A 24 3.69 -4.30 -2.27
N TRP A 25 4.96 -4.16 -1.91
CA TRP A 25 5.60 -2.87 -1.80
C TRP A 25 5.73 -2.20 -3.18
N PRO A 26 5.47 -0.88 -3.31
CA PRO A 26 5.70 -0.18 -4.56
C PRO A 26 7.16 -0.30 -4.98
N ARG A 27 7.41 -0.36 -6.28
CA ARG A 27 8.76 -0.65 -6.81
C ARG A 27 9.54 0.62 -7.09
N SER A 28 8.85 1.74 -7.25
CA SER A 28 9.45 3.05 -7.48
C SER A 28 9.45 3.90 -6.19
N PRO A 29 10.54 4.65 -5.92
CA PRO A 29 10.55 5.62 -4.84
C PRO A 29 9.51 6.73 -5.01
N GLU A 30 9.10 7.05 -6.23
CA GLU A 30 8.03 8.02 -6.50
C GLU A 30 6.67 7.47 -6.06
N GLU A 31 6.38 6.20 -6.36
CA GLU A 31 5.15 5.54 -5.89
C GLU A 31 5.10 5.48 -4.37
N VAL A 32 6.25 5.25 -3.72
CA VAL A 32 6.34 5.26 -2.26
C VAL A 32 6.06 6.65 -1.69
N ARG A 33 6.49 7.72 -2.36
CA ARG A 33 6.23 9.11 -1.95
C ARG A 33 4.78 9.54 -2.14
N LEU A 34 4.09 8.96 -3.13
CA LEU A 34 2.68 9.25 -3.43
C LEU A 34 1.69 8.46 -2.56
N LEU A 35 2.16 7.58 -1.69
CA LEU A 35 1.31 6.79 -0.81
C LEU A 35 0.54 7.68 0.17
N THR A 36 -0.78 7.51 0.20
CA THR A 36 -1.60 8.10 1.25
C THR A 36 -1.44 7.31 2.56
N GLN A 37 -1.73 7.94 3.70
CA GLN A 37 -1.65 7.27 4.99
C GLN A 37 -2.55 6.03 5.06
N GLN A 38 -3.73 6.07 4.44
CA GLN A 38 -4.64 4.93 4.38
C GLN A 38 -4.07 3.77 3.56
N GLN A 39 -3.46 4.04 2.40
CA GLN A 39 -2.80 3.00 1.59
C GLN A 39 -1.59 2.39 2.30
N PHE A 40 -0.88 3.19 3.11
CA PHE A 40 0.18 2.69 3.97
C PHE A 40 -0.36 1.78 5.08
N CYS A 41 -1.46 2.14 5.75
CA CYS A 41 -2.09 1.27 6.74
C CYS A 41 -2.53 -0.07 6.11
N TRP A 42 -3.16 -0.02 4.93
CA TRP A 42 -3.50 -1.22 4.16
C TRP A 42 -2.28 -2.09 3.85
N LEU A 43 -1.16 -1.49 3.41
CA LEU A 43 0.10 -2.21 3.25
C LEU A 43 0.50 -2.88 4.55
N MET A 44 0.46 -2.18 5.67
CA MET A 44 0.87 -2.71 6.96
C MET A 44 -0.05 -3.83 7.46
N GLU A 45 -1.29 -3.89 7.01
CA GLU A 45 -2.25 -4.98 7.24
C GLU A 45 -2.11 -6.14 6.24
N GLY A 46 -1.27 -5.98 5.20
CA GLY A 46 -1.04 -7.00 4.17
C GLY A 46 -1.99 -6.89 2.96
N LEU A 47 -2.74 -5.80 2.85
CA LEU A 47 -3.58 -5.45 1.71
C LEU A 47 -2.76 -4.75 0.61
N THR A 48 -3.32 -4.67 -0.60
CA THR A 48 -2.68 -4.00 -1.74
C THR A 48 -2.95 -2.49 -1.73
N VAL A 49 -1.94 -1.68 -2.07
CA VAL A 49 -2.07 -0.21 -2.20
C VAL A 49 -3.01 0.21 -3.32
N THR A 50 -3.09 -0.64 -4.34
CA THR A 50 -3.95 -0.47 -5.50
C THR A 50 -5.17 -1.38 -5.37
N PRO A 51 -6.39 -0.84 -5.58
CA PRO A 51 -7.56 -1.69 -5.70
C PRO A 51 -7.40 -2.55 -6.97
N LYS A 52 -7.47 -3.89 -6.82
CA LYS A 52 -7.42 -4.85 -7.95
C LYS A 52 -8.53 -4.65 -8.98
N LYS A 53 -9.55 -3.85 -8.66
CA LYS A 53 -10.64 -3.47 -9.57
C LYS A 53 -10.98 -2.00 -9.32
N SER A 54 -10.65 -1.14 -10.27
CA SER A 54 -11.38 0.13 -10.38
C SER A 54 -12.83 -0.22 -10.72
N VAL A 55 -13.78 0.22 -9.89
CA VAL A 55 -15.19 0.20 -10.29
C VAL A 55 -15.25 1.07 -11.54
N ARG A 56 -15.58 0.46 -12.68
CA ARG A 56 -15.80 1.24 -13.90
C ARG A 56 -17.05 2.07 -13.65
N PRO A 57 -17.04 3.38 -13.94
CA PRO A 57 -18.28 4.14 -13.95
C PRO A 57 -19.24 3.42 -14.91
N VAL A 58 -20.41 3.06 -14.39
CA VAL A 58 -21.50 2.49 -15.18
C VAL A 58 -22.34 3.66 -15.66
N GLU A 59 -22.57 3.76 -16.96
CA GLU A 59 -23.51 4.74 -17.49
C GLU A 59 -24.90 4.44 -16.92
N PRO A 60 -25.64 5.45 -16.42
CA PRO A 60 -26.99 5.23 -15.93
C PRO A 60 -27.84 4.64 -17.06
N PRO A 61 -28.67 3.62 -16.79
CA PRO A 61 -29.44 2.96 -17.83
C PRO A 61 -30.45 3.94 -18.45
N GLU A 62 -30.62 3.83 -19.78
CA GLU A 62 -31.39 4.76 -20.64
C GLU A 62 -32.89 4.91 -20.28
N TYR A 63 -33.42 4.16 -19.31
CA TYR A 63 -34.81 4.28 -18.86
C TYR A 63 -35.03 5.36 -17.78
N MET A 64 -34.00 6.11 -17.39
CA MET A 64 -34.13 7.30 -16.52
C MET A 64 -34.40 8.58 -17.33
N GLY A 65 -35.23 8.47 -18.38
CA GLY A 65 -35.80 9.60 -19.12
C GLY A 65 -37.14 10.03 -18.55
#